data_AF-A0A412ICJ9-F1
#
_entry.id   AF-A0A412ICJ9-F1
#
_cell.length_a   1.000
_cell.length_b   1.000
_cell.length_c   1.000
_cell.angle_alpha   90.00
_cell.angle_beta   90.00
_cell.angle_gamma   90.00
#
_symmetry.space_group_name_H-M   'P 1'
#
loop_
_entity.id
_entity.type
_entity.pdbx_description
1 polymer ?
#
loop_
_entity_poly.entity_id
_entity_poly.type
_entity_poly.pdbx_seq_one_letter_code
_entity_poly.pdbx_strand_id
1 'polypeptide(L)'
;MQSQNEWNACLLFRNKQLTKEVKELRSVSAAMDCSASQLQAMSQLLRLHTTPAYGIIRSEREWQNLFALLDMLYGSGFLADLGERQLTAQELKLCYLVRAHLNNKAIALLFNVTTSSVVKAKQRLKRKLALLPSDSFDNYIQHY
;
A
#
# COMPACT_ATOMS: atom_id res chain seq x y z
N MET A 1 19.80 49.89 -7.72
CA MET A 1 20.52 49.21 -6.61
C MET A 1 19.63 48.89 -5.41
N GLN A 2 18.78 49.82 -4.93
CA GLN A 2 17.90 49.59 -3.77
C GLN A 2 16.91 48.41 -3.93
N SER A 3 16.20 48.32 -5.06
CA SER A 3 15.22 47.26 -5.33
C SER A 3 15.82 45.84 -5.39
N GLN A 4 17.06 45.70 -5.86
CA GLN A 4 17.78 44.41 -5.89
C GLN A 4 18.08 43.91 -4.46
N ASN A 5 18.43 44.84 -3.56
CA ASN A 5 18.76 44.50 -2.17
C ASN A 5 17.51 44.11 -1.37
N GLU A 6 16.37 44.78 -1.63
CA GLU A 6 15.07 44.44 -1.03
C GLU A 6 14.59 43.05 -1.48
N TRP A 7 14.74 42.73 -2.76
CA TRP A 7 14.40 41.42 -3.30
C TRP A 7 15.28 40.31 -2.71
N ASN A 8 16.59 40.55 -2.60
CA ASN A 8 17.54 39.63 -1.95
C ASN A 8 17.18 39.41 -0.48
N ALA A 9 16.81 40.46 0.25
CA ALA A 9 16.38 40.35 1.65
C ALA A 9 15.09 39.51 1.79
N CYS A 10 14.12 39.71 0.89
CA CYS A 10 12.89 38.93 0.86
C CYS A 10 13.14 37.44 0.55
N LEU A 11 14.03 37.15 -0.41
CA LEU A 11 14.43 35.78 -0.74
C LEU A 11 15.20 35.10 0.38
N LEU A 12 16.09 35.82 1.07
CA LEU A 12 16.82 35.29 2.23
C LEU A 12 15.86 34.98 3.37
N PHE A 13 14.89 35.86 3.63
CA PHE A 13 13.85 35.62 4.61
C PHE A 13 13.03 34.36 4.26
N ARG A 14 12.59 34.23 3.00
CA ARG A 14 11.85 33.05 2.53
C ARG A 14 12.69 31.78 2.60
N ASN A 15 13.96 31.83 2.21
CA ASN A 15 14.89 30.68 2.34
C ASN A 15 15.06 30.26 3.80
N LYS A 16 15.18 31.22 4.71
CA LYS A 16 15.28 30.95 6.15
C LYS A 16 14.02 30.29 6.70
N GLN A 17 12.84 30.75 6.27
CA GLN A 17 11.56 30.12 6.63
C GLN A 17 11.45 28.70 6.07
N LEU A 18 11.74 28.48 4.79
CA LEU A 18 11.71 27.15 4.16
C LEU A 18 12.69 26.18 4.85
N THR A 19 13.88 26.67 5.23
CA THR A 19 14.86 25.85 5.96
C THR A 19 14.33 25.42 7.33
N LYS A 20 13.58 26.30 8.01
CA LYS A 20 12.94 25.98 9.30
C LYS A 20 11.83 24.94 9.13
N GLU A 21 10.95 25.12 8.16
CA GLU A 21 9.87 24.16 7.83
C GLU A 21 10.43 22.79 7.47
N VAL A 22 11.48 22.72 6.64
CA VAL A 22 12.15 21.46 6.29
C VAL A 22 12.75 20.78 7.52
N LYS A 23 13.32 21.54 8.45
CA LYS A 23 13.88 20.99 9.69
C LYS A 23 12.79 20.43 10.61
N GLU A 24 11.67 21.14 10.74
CA GLU A 24 10.51 20.68 11.51
C GLU A 24 9.93 19.40 10.91
N LEU A 25 9.71 19.34 9.59
CA LEU A 25 9.25 18.13 8.89
C LEU A 25 10.20 16.94 9.09
N ARG A 26 11.51 17.16 9.04
CA ARG A 26 12.51 16.12 9.33
C ARG A 26 12.46 15.66 10.78
N SER A 27 12.22 16.57 11.73
CA SER A 27 12.08 16.19 13.15
C SER A 27 10.82 15.37 13.41
N VAL A 28 9.70 15.71 12.78
CA VAL A 28 8.47 14.92 12.82
C VAL A 28 8.67 13.55 12.16
N SER A 29 9.35 13.52 11.02
CA SER A 29 9.72 12.28 10.32
C SER A 29 10.75 11.43 11.05
N ALA A 30 11.52 12.00 11.99
CA ALA A 30 12.45 11.25 12.84
C ALA A 30 11.78 10.79 14.14
N ALA A 31 10.74 11.50 14.60
CA ALA A 31 9.90 11.11 15.73
C ALA A 31 8.89 10.01 15.37
N MET A 32 8.51 9.90 14.11
CA MET A 32 7.88 8.71 13.55
C MET A 32 9.00 7.79 13.03
N ASP A 33 9.20 6.60 13.60
CA ASP A 33 10.12 5.58 13.04
C ASP A 33 9.56 4.98 11.73
N CYS A 34 9.20 5.83 10.76
CA CYS A 34 8.56 5.48 9.51
C CYS A 34 9.50 5.82 8.36
N SER A 35 10.12 4.78 7.81
CA SER A 35 10.97 4.86 6.62
C SER A 35 10.22 5.42 5.40
N ALA A 36 10.96 5.97 4.44
CA ALA A 36 10.38 6.50 3.20
C ALA A 36 9.55 5.45 2.43
N SER A 37 9.96 4.17 2.47
CA SER A 37 9.23 3.06 1.86
C SER A 37 7.91 2.74 2.59
N GLN A 38 7.87 2.87 3.92
CA GLN A 38 6.63 2.72 4.70
C GLN A 38 5.66 3.86 4.41
N LEU A 39 6.12 5.10 4.38
CA LEU A 39 5.28 6.26 4.00
C LEU A 39 4.73 6.11 2.58
N GLN A 40 5.55 5.63 1.64
CA GLN A 40 5.10 5.32 0.28
C GLN A 40 4.01 4.23 0.29
N ALA A 41 4.23 3.13 1.00
CA ALA A 41 3.26 2.04 1.09
C ALA A 41 1.93 2.49 1.73
N MET A 42 2.00 3.32 2.78
CA MET A 42 0.82 3.90 3.43
C MET A 42 0.03 4.80 2.47
N SER A 43 0.74 5.66 1.72
CA SER A 43 0.13 6.50 0.69
C SER A 43 -0.51 5.66 -0.43
N GLN A 44 0.15 4.59 -0.87
CA GLN A 44 -0.39 3.66 -1.86
C GLN A 44 -1.65 2.96 -1.35
N LEU A 45 -1.64 2.45 -0.11
CA LEU A 45 -2.79 1.82 0.53
C LEU A 45 -3.97 2.79 0.62
N LEU A 46 -3.75 4.01 1.09
CA LEU A 46 -4.79 5.05 1.15
C LEU A 46 -5.38 5.33 -0.23
N ARG A 47 -4.55 5.45 -1.26
CA ARG A 47 -4.99 5.66 -2.65
C ARG A 47 -5.79 4.49 -3.20
N LEU A 48 -5.45 3.24 -2.83
CA LEU A 48 -6.23 2.06 -3.23
C LEU A 48 -7.66 2.09 -2.66
N HIS A 49 -7.83 2.63 -1.45
CA HIS A 49 -9.16 2.78 -0.84
C HIS A 49 -9.95 3.97 -1.38
N THR A 50 -9.28 5.08 -1.69
CA THR A 50 -9.94 6.35 -2.05
C THR A 50 -10.10 6.53 -3.55
N THR A 51 -9.05 6.29 -4.33
CA THR A 51 -9.00 6.51 -5.78
C THR A 51 -8.23 5.38 -6.47
N PRO A 52 -8.79 4.15 -6.53
CA PRO A 52 -8.11 3.01 -7.12
C PRO A 52 -7.86 3.24 -8.61
N ALA A 53 -6.62 3.03 -9.03
CA ALA A 53 -6.18 3.21 -10.41
C ALA A 53 -5.07 2.21 -10.74
N TYR A 54 -4.97 1.87 -12.03
CA TYR A 54 -3.83 1.12 -12.54
C TYR A 54 -2.53 1.91 -12.33
N GLY A 55 -1.43 1.23 -11.98
CA GLY A 55 -0.12 1.85 -11.82
C GLY A 55 0.11 2.62 -10.51
N ILE A 56 -0.76 2.43 -9.50
CA ILE A 56 -0.49 2.88 -8.11
C ILE A 56 0.75 2.16 -7.55
N ILE A 57 0.85 0.85 -7.81
CA ILE A 57 1.98 0.00 -7.46
C ILE A 57 2.66 -0.43 -8.76
N ARG A 58 3.93 -0.07 -8.94
CA ARG A 58 4.63 -0.17 -10.23
C ARG A 58 5.70 -1.24 -10.28
N SER A 59 6.26 -1.59 -9.13
CA SER A 59 7.40 -2.51 -9.04
C SER A 59 7.16 -3.60 -8.01
N GLU A 60 7.89 -4.71 -8.14
CA GLU A 60 7.85 -5.80 -7.15
C GLU A 60 8.33 -5.30 -5.78
N ARG A 61 9.29 -4.38 -5.74
CA ARG A 61 9.74 -3.77 -4.48
C ARG A 61 8.63 -3.00 -3.77
N GLU A 62 7.80 -2.27 -4.51
CA GLU A 62 6.64 -1.58 -3.92
C GLU A 62 5.59 -2.56 -3.39
N TRP A 63 5.39 -3.69 -4.06
CA TRP A 63 4.55 -4.78 -3.54
C TRP A 63 5.09 -5.32 -2.21
N GLN A 64 6.41 -5.58 -2.12
CA GLN A 64 7.02 -6.04 -0.89
C GLN A 64 6.90 -5.03 0.26
N ASN A 65 7.05 -3.73 -0.03
CA ASN A 65 6.84 -2.67 0.96
C ASN A 65 5.39 -2.64 1.46
N LEU A 66 4.42 -2.82 0.56
CA LEU A 66 3.00 -2.90 0.93
C LEU A 66 2.71 -4.15 1.78
N PHE A 67 3.30 -5.29 1.44
CA PHE A 67 3.15 -6.52 2.22
C PHE A 67 3.71 -6.34 3.63
N ALA A 68 4.92 -5.80 3.77
CA ALA A 68 5.53 -5.52 5.07
C ALA A 68 4.67 -4.55 5.91
N LEU A 69 4.05 -3.54 5.27
CA LEU A 69 3.11 -2.65 5.94
C LEU A 69 1.85 -3.40 6.40
N LEU A 70 1.26 -4.24 5.55
CA LEU A 70 0.06 -5.00 5.90
C LEU A 70 0.35 -6.05 6.98
N ASP A 71 1.52 -6.69 6.96
CA ASP A 71 1.97 -7.62 8.00
C ASP A 71 2.19 -6.89 9.33
N MET A 72 2.67 -5.64 9.30
CA MET A 72 2.77 -4.80 10.50
C MET A 72 1.38 -4.46 11.06
N LEU A 73 0.40 -4.15 10.20
CA LEU A 73 -0.94 -3.75 10.61
C LEU A 73 -1.82 -4.92 11.09
N TYR A 74 -1.71 -6.07 10.43
CA TYR A 74 -2.59 -7.22 10.61
C TYR A 74 -1.88 -8.48 11.11
N GLY A 75 -0.57 -8.43 11.36
CA GLY A 75 0.24 -9.58 11.78
C GLY A 75 0.84 -10.38 10.61
N SER A 76 2.05 -10.91 10.82
CA SER A 76 2.85 -11.63 9.81
C SER A 76 2.56 -13.13 9.67
N GLY A 77 1.71 -13.70 10.54
CA GLY A 77 1.38 -15.14 10.52
C GLY A 77 0.75 -15.60 9.20
N PHE A 78 0.10 -14.67 8.49
CA PHE A 78 -0.56 -14.92 7.22
C PHE A 78 0.37 -15.46 6.12
N LEU A 79 1.61 -14.98 6.02
CA LEU A 79 2.56 -15.46 5.02
C LEU A 79 3.05 -16.88 5.31
N ALA A 80 3.24 -17.21 6.59
CA ALA A 80 3.76 -18.51 7.00
C ALA A 80 2.79 -19.63 6.59
N ASP A 81 1.50 -19.46 6.89
CA ASP A 81 0.46 -20.45 6.58
C ASP A 81 0.15 -20.54 5.08
N LEU A 82 0.27 -19.43 4.35
CA LEU A 82 0.08 -19.42 2.90
C LEU A 82 1.30 -19.97 2.15
N GLY A 83 2.49 -19.85 2.72
CA GLY A 83 3.74 -20.37 2.16
C GLY A 83 3.73 -21.89 1.99
N GLU A 84 3.09 -22.61 2.90
CA GLU A 84 2.91 -24.06 2.82
C GLU A 84 2.05 -24.49 1.61
N ARG A 85 1.22 -23.58 1.08
CA ARG A 85 0.22 -23.89 0.05
C ARG A 85 0.65 -23.51 -1.38
N GLN A 86 1.94 -23.22 -1.59
CA GLN A 86 2.56 -22.93 -2.89
C GLN A 86 1.76 -21.91 -3.73
N LEU A 87 1.41 -20.77 -3.14
CA LEU A 87 0.76 -19.68 -3.88
C LEU A 87 1.74 -19.02 -4.84
N THR A 88 1.25 -18.67 -6.03
CA THR A 88 2.01 -17.84 -6.98
C THR A 88 2.11 -16.39 -6.47
N ALA A 89 3.07 -15.61 -6.99
CA ALA A 89 3.21 -14.20 -6.63
C ALA A 89 1.91 -13.39 -6.89
N GLN A 90 1.18 -13.70 -7.96
CA GLN A 90 -0.07 -13.03 -8.28
C GLN A 90 -1.20 -13.40 -7.31
N GLU A 91 -1.24 -14.65 -6.87
CA GLU A 91 -2.16 -15.15 -5.86
C GLU A 91 -1.90 -14.50 -4.50
N LEU A 92 -0.63 -14.36 -4.10
CA LEU A 92 -0.24 -13.65 -2.89
C LEU A 92 -0.68 -12.18 -2.92
N LYS A 93 -0.44 -11.48 -4.04
CA LYS A 93 -0.92 -10.09 -4.22
C LYS A 93 -2.44 -10.00 -4.03
N LEU A 94 -3.20 -10.93 -4.62
CA LEU A 94 -4.65 -10.96 -4.45
C LEU A 94 -5.05 -11.17 -2.98
N CYS A 95 -4.42 -12.12 -2.28
CA CYS A 95 -4.64 -12.37 -0.86
C CYS A 95 -4.40 -11.11 -0.01
N TYR A 96 -3.28 -10.41 -0.20
CA TYR A 96 -2.97 -9.18 0.52
C TYR A 96 -3.95 -8.04 0.27
N LEU A 97 -4.39 -7.85 -0.98
CA LEU A 97 -5.38 -6.83 -1.29
C LEU A 97 -6.74 -7.13 -0.62
N VAL A 98 -7.09 -8.40 -0.49
CA VAL A 98 -8.32 -8.83 0.20
C VAL A 98 -8.18 -8.67 1.70
N ARG A 99 -7.01 -8.97 2.28
CA ARG A 99 -6.66 -8.70 3.67
C ARG A 99 -6.73 -7.21 3.98
N ALA A 100 -6.33 -6.37 3.03
CA ALA A 100 -6.50 -4.91 3.07
C ALA A 100 -7.96 -4.45 2.83
N HIS A 101 -8.97 -5.33 2.86
CA HIS A 101 -10.38 -5.00 2.65
C HIS A 101 -10.70 -4.27 1.32
N LEU A 102 -9.91 -4.49 0.26
CA LEU A 102 -10.21 -3.92 -1.04
C LEU A 102 -11.32 -4.70 -1.76
N ASN A 103 -12.26 -3.95 -2.34
CA ASN A 103 -13.35 -4.55 -3.10
C ASN A 103 -12.87 -5.09 -4.47
N ASN A 104 -13.67 -5.98 -5.08
CA ASN A 104 -13.34 -6.60 -6.37
C ASN A 104 -13.14 -5.58 -7.50
N LYS A 105 -13.78 -4.40 -7.44
CA LYS A 105 -13.62 -3.33 -8.44
C LYS A 105 -12.25 -2.68 -8.36
N ALA A 106 -11.80 -2.33 -7.16
CA ALA A 106 -10.48 -1.75 -6.91
C ALA A 106 -9.36 -2.71 -7.30
N ILE A 107 -9.49 -3.99 -6.92
CA ILE A 107 -8.53 -5.04 -7.27
C ILE A 107 -8.48 -5.24 -8.79
N ALA A 108 -9.64 -5.26 -9.46
CA ALA A 108 -9.72 -5.40 -10.91
C ALA A 108 -9.01 -4.24 -11.63
N LEU A 109 -9.25 -3.01 -11.20
CA LEU A 109 -8.57 -1.81 -11.73
C LEU A 109 -7.05 -1.88 -11.52
N LEU A 110 -6.60 -2.29 -10.33
CA LEU A 110 -5.18 -2.36 -10.01
C LEU A 110 -4.45 -3.39 -10.88
N PHE A 111 -5.05 -4.55 -11.10
CA PHE A 111 -4.48 -5.60 -11.95
C PHE A 111 -4.77 -5.42 -13.44
N ASN A 112 -5.51 -4.38 -13.83
CA ASN A 112 -5.97 -4.16 -15.21
C ASN A 112 -6.73 -5.38 -15.78
N VAL A 113 -7.65 -5.94 -14.99
CA VAL A 113 -8.50 -7.07 -15.37
C VAL A 113 -9.97 -6.75 -15.11
N THR A 114 -10.87 -7.65 -15.50
CA THR A 114 -12.29 -7.54 -15.17
C THR A 114 -12.59 -8.00 -13.74
N THR A 115 -13.64 -7.45 -13.14
CA THR A 115 -14.15 -7.89 -11.82
C THR A 115 -14.51 -9.37 -11.80
N SER A 116 -15.03 -9.91 -12.89
CA SER A 116 -15.34 -11.34 -13.04
C SER A 116 -14.08 -12.20 -12.99
N SER A 117 -12.95 -11.71 -13.52
CA SER A 117 -11.66 -12.39 -13.42
C SER A 117 -11.16 -12.45 -11.98
N VAL A 118 -11.35 -11.38 -11.21
CA VAL A 118 -11.04 -11.35 -9.77
C VAL A 118 -11.88 -12.37 -9.00
N VAL A 119 -13.19 -12.42 -9.24
CA VAL A 119 -14.09 -13.42 -8.61
C VAL A 119 -13.64 -14.84 -8.94
N LYS A 120 -13.31 -15.12 -10.21
CA LYS A 120 -12.81 -16.44 -10.62
C LYS A 120 -11.47 -16.77 -9.96
N ALA A 121 -10.57 -15.80 -9.79
CA ALA A 121 -9.30 -15.99 -9.09
C ALA A 121 -9.50 -16.30 -7.60
N LYS A 122 -10.38 -15.55 -6.91
CA LYS A 122 -10.78 -15.85 -5.53
C LYS A 122 -11.37 -17.26 -5.39
N GLN A 123 -12.21 -17.70 -6.33
CA GLN A 123 -12.77 -19.06 -6.33
C GLN A 123 -11.74 -20.17 -6.59
N ARG A 124 -10.66 -19.88 -7.33
CA ARG A 124 -9.53 -20.81 -7.48
C ARG A 124 -8.73 -20.88 -6.18
N LEU A 125 -8.45 -19.74 -5.57
CA LEU A 125 -7.76 -19.68 -4.28
C LEU A 125 -8.55 -20.37 -3.18
N LYS A 126 -9.87 -20.14 -3.10
CA LYS A 126 -10.75 -20.82 -2.16
C LYS A 126 -10.61 -22.35 -2.25
N ARG A 127 -10.61 -22.91 -3.46
CA ARG A 127 -10.40 -24.35 -3.69
C ARG A 127 -9.00 -24.80 -3.33
N LYS A 128 -7.97 -24.01 -3.66
CA LYS A 128 -6.56 -24.29 -3.33
C LYS A 128 -6.30 -24.27 -1.82
N LEU A 129 -7.01 -23.41 -1.08
CA LEU A 129 -6.98 -23.33 0.38
C LEU A 129 -7.89 -24.38 1.05
N ALA A 130 -8.60 -25.21 0.27
CA ALA A 130 -9.53 -26.23 0.77
C ALA A 130 -10.62 -25.68 1.71
N LEU A 131 -11.10 -24.46 1.45
CA LEU A 131 -12.18 -23.84 2.23
C LEU A 131 -13.54 -24.46 1.90
N LEU A 132 -14.45 -24.49 2.87
CA LEU A 132 -15.78 -25.07 2.65
C LEU A 132 -16.59 -24.23 1.65
N PRO A 133 -17.54 -24.83 0.91
CA PRO A 133 -18.39 -24.10 -0.02
C PRO A 133 -19.17 -22.94 0.62
N SER A 134 -19.52 -23.06 1.90
CA SER A 134 -20.18 -22.03 2.72
C SER A 134 -19.28 -20.84 3.06
N ASP A 135 -17.97 -21.03 3.10
CA ASP A 135 -17.05 -20.03 3.63
C ASP A 135 -16.81 -18.91 2.61
N SER A 136 -16.86 -17.66 3.07
CA SER A 136 -16.43 -16.53 2.24
C SER A 136 -14.91 -16.47 2.22
N PHE A 137 -14.31 -16.50 1.03
CA PHE A 137 -12.87 -16.30 0.87
C PHE A 137 -12.41 -14.98 1.49
N ASP A 138 -13.18 -13.91 1.29
CA ASP A 138 -12.85 -12.59 1.83
C ASP A 138 -12.85 -12.60 3.36
N ASN A 139 -13.86 -13.24 3.98
CA ASN A 139 -13.93 -13.34 5.44
C ASN A 139 -12.76 -14.15 5.99
N TYR A 140 -12.45 -15.30 5.36
CA TYR A 140 -11.34 -16.16 5.77
C TYR A 140 -10.01 -15.40 5.76
N ILE A 141 -9.74 -14.63 4.71
CA ILE A 141 -8.49 -13.88 4.58
C ILE A 141 -8.41 -12.68 5.53
N GLN A 142 -9.54 -12.04 5.83
CA GLN A 142 -9.62 -10.85 6.68
C GLN A 142 -9.63 -11.15 8.18
N HIS A 143 -10.11 -12.33 8.58
CA HIS A 143 -10.17 -12.76 10.00
C HIS A 143 -8.98 -13.64 10.41
N TYR A 144 -8.04 -13.86 9.50
CA TYR A 144 -6.76 -14.48 9.80
C TYR A 144 -5.85 -13.49 10.52
#